data_AF-A0A960D0D9-F1
#
_entry.id   AF-A0A960D0D9-F1
#
_cell.length_a   1.000
_cell.length_b   1.000
_cell.length_c   1.000
_cell.angle_alpha   90.00
_cell.angle_beta   90.00
_cell.angle_gamma   90.00
#
_symmetry.space_group_name_H-M   'P 1'
#
loop_
_entity.id
_entity.type
_entity.pdbx_description
1 polymer ?
#
loop_
_entity_poly.entity_id
_entity_poly.type
_entity_poly.pdbx_seq_one_letter_code
_entity_poly.pdbx_strand_id
1 'polypeptide(L)' 'MAGVASSNRQRSKLAPYLMILPALAYLGVFYVVPFISLFRTSLSSMGGSVYMPKLTFGWNFANYANALSTYKDQILRSFG' A
#
# COMPACT_ATOMS: atom_id res chain seq x y z
N MET A 1 2.17 -43.03 -43.88
CA MET A 1 2.35 -43.13 -42.42
C MET A 1 2.47 -41.72 -41.87
N ALA A 2 1.44 -41.21 -41.18
CA ALA A 2 1.47 -39.89 -40.57
C ALA A 2 2.12 -40.00 -39.18
N GLY A 3 3.30 -39.39 -39.01
CA GLY A 3 3.97 -39.31 -37.72
C GLY A 3 3.19 -38.38 -36.79
N VAL A 4 2.63 -38.92 -35.71
CA VAL A 4 2.09 -38.12 -34.61
C VAL A 4 3.26 -37.42 -33.92
N ALA A 5 3.46 -36.14 -34.25
CA ALA A 5 4.35 -35.28 -33.50
C ALA A 5 3.79 -35.15 -32.07
N SER A 6 4.37 -35.89 -31.13
CA SER A 6 4.15 -35.63 -29.71
C SER A 6 4.78 -34.27 -29.41
N SER A 7 3.97 -33.21 -29.44
CA SER A 7 4.40 -31.93 -28.90
C SER A 7 4.59 -32.16 -27.41
N ASN A 8 5.83 -32.30 -26.95
CA ASN A 8 6.13 -32.27 -25.53
C ASN A 8 5.85 -30.84 -25.08
N ARG A 9 4.59 -30.56 -24.72
CA ARG A 9 4.12 -29.31 -24.15
C ARG A 9 4.67 -29.27 -22.73
N GLN A 10 5.99 -29.11 -22.59
CA GLN A 10 6.60 -28.66 -21.35
C GLN A 10 6.08 -27.23 -21.13
N ARG A 11 4.88 -27.15 -20.55
CA ARG A 11 4.28 -25.92 -20.07
C ARG A 11 5.29 -25.33 -19.09
N SER A 12 5.98 -24.27 -19.51
CA SER A 12 6.84 -23.52 -18.61
C SER A 12 5.97 -23.00 -17.46
N LYS A 13 6.12 -23.62 -16.28
CA LYS A 13 5.39 -23.22 -15.07
C LYS A 13 5.80 -21.81 -14.61
N LEU A 14 7.00 -21.36 -15.00
CA LEU A 14 7.56 -20.05 -14.66
C LEU A 14 7.13 -18.92 -15.61
N ALA A 15 6.80 -19.24 -16.87
CA ALA A 15 6.35 -18.26 -17.86
C ALA A 15 5.18 -17.36 -17.38
N PRO A 16 4.10 -17.88 -16.77
CA PRO A 16 3.01 -17.02 -16.29
C PRO A 16 3.43 -16.11 -15.12
N TYR A 17 4.35 -16.54 -14.24
CA TYR A 17 4.83 -15.70 -13.14
C TYR A 17 5.76 -14.58 -13.62
N LEU A 18 6.58 -14.83 -14.62
CA LEU A 18 7.42 -13.80 -15.22
C LEU A 18 6.59 -12.72 -15.94
N MET A 19 5.45 -13.11 -16.52
CA MET A 19 4.53 -12.17 -17.17
C MET A 19 3.82 -11.24 -16.18
N ILE A 20 3.51 -11.69 -14.96
CA ILE A 20 2.85 -10.85 -13.94
C ILE A 20 3.84 -10.02 -13.11
N LEU A 21 5.11 -10.41 -13.09
CA LEU A 21 6.17 -9.73 -12.35
C LEU A 21 6.21 -8.21 -12.55
N PRO A 22 6.15 -7.64 -13.78
CA PRO A 22 6.15 -6.19 -13.96
C PRO A 22 4.95 -5.50 -13.30
N ALA A 23 3.76 -6.11 -13.35
CA ALA A 23 2.58 -5.57 -12.69
C ALA A 23 2.70 -5.61 -11.16
N LEU A 24 3.26 -6.69 -10.61
CA LEU A 24 3.53 -6.79 -9.17
C LEU A 24 4.59 -5.80 -8.70
N ALA A 25 5.66 -5.62 -9.49
CA ALA A 25 6.68 -4.62 -9.21
C ALA A 25 6.08 -3.21 -9.20
N TYR A 26 5.25 -2.89 -10.19
CA TYR A 26 4.53 -1.61 -10.24
C TYR A 26 3.64 -1.41 -9.01
N LEU A 27 2.85 -2.42 -8.64
CA LEU A 27 2.01 -2.38 -7.43
C LEU A 27 2.88 -2.18 -6.17
N GLY A 28 4.00 -2.89 -6.04
CA GLY A 28 4.92 -2.73 -4.91
C GLY A 28 5.43 -1.30 -4.76
N VAL A 29 5.89 -0.70 -5.86
CA VAL A 29 6.49 0.64 -5.86
C VAL A 29 5.44 1.73 -5.67
N PHE A 30 4.33 1.68 -6.40
CA PHE A 30 3.37 2.78 -6.45
C PHE A 30 2.22 2.66 -5.47
N TYR A 31 1.97 1.47 -4.92
CA TYR A 31 0.91 1.26 -3.94
C TYR A 31 1.48 0.90 -2.57
N VAL A 32 2.29 -0.15 -2.48
CA VAL A 32 2.74 -0.67 -1.16
C VAL A 32 3.68 0.30 -0.47
N VAL A 33 4.66 0.87 -1.18
CA VAL A 33 5.60 1.83 -0.58
C VAL A 33 4.89 3.09 -0.06
N PRO A 34 4.03 3.78 -0.84
CA PRO A 34 3.23 4.90 -0.32
C PRO A 34 2.30 4.50 0.83
N PHE A 35 1.67 3.32 0.75
CA PHE A 35 0.80 2.83 1.82
C PHE A 35 1.56 2.66 3.14
N ILE A 36 2.74 2.05 3.13
CA ILE A 36 3.57 1.91 4.34
C ILE A 36 4.01 3.28 4.86
N SER A 37 4.36 4.22 3.97
CA SER A 37 4.71 5.59 4.35
C SER A 37 3.56 6.29 5.08
N LEU A 38 2.35 6.21 4.52
CA LEU A 38 1.15 6.76 5.14
C LEU A 38 0.82 6.09 6.47
N PHE A 39 0.91 4.76 6.53
CA PHE A 39 0.68 3.99 7.76
C PHE A 39 1.67 4.38 8.87
N ARG A 40 2.96 4.55 8.55
CA ARG A 40 3.93 5.03 9.54
C ARG A 40 3.65 6.47 9.95
N THR A 41 3.29 7.32 9.01
CA THR A 41 3.02 8.74 9.26
C THR A 41 1.77 8.92 10.11
N SER A 42 0.70 8.16 9.88
CA SER A 42 -0.54 8.23 10.66
C SER A 42 -0.35 7.86 12.14
N LEU A 43 0.63 6.99 12.43
CA LEU A 43 1.02 6.57 13.78
C LEU A 43 2.18 7.39 14.36
N SER A 44 2.61 8.46 13.67
CA SER A 44 3.65 9.36 14.14
C SER A 44 3.05 10.59 14.81
N SER A 45 3.83 11.28 15.64
CA SER A 45 3.48 12.61 16.17
C SER A 45 4.31 13.69 15.48
N MET A 46 3.67 14.82 15.20
CA MET A 46 4.34 16.03 14.75
C MET A 46 4.76 16.85 15.96
N GLY A 47 6.04 17.17 16.05
CA GLY A 47 6.59 18.06 17.07
C GLY A 47 7.57 19.07 16.47
N GLY A 48 8.32 19.74 17.33
CA GLY A 48 9.23 20.82 16.91
C GLY A 48 8.53 22.16 16.76
N SER A 49 9.22 23.12 16.18
CA SER A 49 8.65 24.46 15.90
C SER A 49 8.01 24.48 14.51
N VAL A 50 7.19 25.49 14.25
CA VAL A 50 6.58 25.71 12.92
C VAL A 50 7.64 25.81 11.82
N TYR A 51 8.83 26.34 12.13
CA TYR A 51 9.93 26.50 11.19
C TYR A 51 10.82 25.26 11.06
N MET A 52 10.77 24.35 12.04
CA MET A 52 11.55 23.11 12.05
C MET A 52 10.66 21.95 12.55
N PRO A 53 9.69 21.52 11.72
CA PRO A 53 8.82 20.41 12.08
C PRO A 53 9.61 19.11 12.13
N LYS A 54 9.31 18.29 13.12
CA LYS A 54 9.92 16.96 13.30
C LYS A 54 8.82 15.92 13.41
N LEU A 55 8.78 15.01 12.45
CA LEU A 55 7.93 13.83 12.51
C LEU A 55 8.65 12.73 13.30
N THR A 56 8.04 12.28 14.40
CA THR A 56 8.60 11.21 15.23
C THR A 56 7.64 10.04 15.28
N PHE A 57 8.09 8.86 14.88
CA PHE A 57 7.29 7.65 14.95
C PHE A 57 7.15 7.17 16.41
N GLY A 58 5.92 6.89 16.85
CA GLY A 58 5.66 6.54 18.25
C GLY A 58 4.39 5.74 18.52
N TRP A 59 3.86 5.01 17.52
CA TRP A 59 2.62 4.22 17.67
C TRP A 59 1.44 5.03 18.23
N ASN A 60 1.29 6.27 17.77
CA ASN A 60 0.32 7.20 18.30
C ASN A 60 -1.09 6.94 17.77
N PHE A 61 -1.78 5.93 18.32
CA PHE A 61 -3.17 5.62 17.97
C PHE A 61 -4.15 6.72 18.41
N ALA A 62 -3.78 7.57 19.37
CA ALA A 62 -4.61 8.69 19.80
C ALA A 62 -4.88 9.69 18.66
N ASN A 63 -4.02 9.74 17.63
CA ASN A 63 -4.27 10.52 16.42
C ASN A 63 -5.63 10.20 15.78
N TYR A 64 -6.03 8.91 15.75
CA TYR A 64 -7.31 8.51 15.19
C TYR A 64 -8.48 8.94 16.07
N ALA A 65 -8.38 8.71 17.38
CA ALA A 65 -9.41 9.14 18.33
C ALA A 65 -9.61 10.67 18.28
N ASN A 66 -8.51 11.43 18.23
CA ASN A 66 -8.53 12.88 18.12
C ASN A 66 -9.13 13.34 16.78
N ALA A 67 -8.76 12.70 15.67
CA ALA A 67 -9.33 13.04 14.36
C ALA A 67 -10.85 12.77 14.33
N LEU A 68 -11.29 11.62 14.84
CA LEU A 68 -12.70 11.26 14.90
C LEU A 68 -13.50 12.21 15.78
N SER A 69 -12.97 12.64 16.94
CA SER A 69 -13.66 13.56 17.83
C SER A 69 -13.68 15.00 17.29
N THR A 70 -12.57 15.45 16.71
CA THR A 70 -12.41 16.82 16.18
C THR A 70 -13.26 17.05 14.94
N TYR A 71 -13.34 16.06 14.05
CA TYR A 71 -14.02 16.18 12.76
C TYR A 71 -15.34 15.40 12.71
N LYS A 72 -15.92 15.07 13.87
CA LYS A 72 -17.13 14.23 13.96
C LYS A 72 -18.28 14.78 13.12
N ASP A 73 -18.50 16.09 13.11
CA ASP A 73 -19.66 16.71 12.45
C ASP A 73 -19.51 16.61 10.93
N GLN A 74 -18.30 16.83 10.42
CA GLN A 74 -17.96 16.67 9.00
C GLN A 74 -18.06 15.20 8.58
N ILE A 75 -17.58 14.28 9.42
CA ILE A 75 -17.66 12.84 9.20
C ILE A 75 -19.13 12.42 9.13
N LEU A 76 -19.95 12.78 10.12
CA LEU A 76 -21.38 12.44 10.13
C LEU A 76 -22.11 13.00 8.91
N ARG A 77 -21.82 14.25 8.52
CA ARG A 77 -22.39 14.87 7.30
C ARG A 77 -21.99 14.13 6.03
N SER A 78 -20.84 13.46 5.98
CA SER A 78 -20.43 12.68 4.80
C SER A 78 -21.28 11.44 4.57
N PHE A 79 -22.07 11.02 5.57
CA PHE A 79 -22.99 9.89 5.47
C PHE A 79 -24.42 10.28 5.04
N GLY A 80 -24.77 11.58 4.96
CA GLY A 80 -26.11 12.05 4.58
C GLY A 80 -26.53 13.31 5.30
#